data_AF-A0A1C5RIL8-F1
#
_entry.id   AF-A0A1C5RIL8-F1
#
_cell.length_a   1.000
_cell.length_b   1.000
_cell.length_c   1.000
_cell.angle_alpha   90.00
_cell.angle_beta   90.00
_cell.angle_gamma   90.00
#
_symmetry.space_group_name_H-M   'P 1'
#
loop_
_entity.id
_entity.type
_entity.pdbx_description
1 polymer ?
#
loop_
_entity_poly.entity_id
_entity_poly.type
_entity_poly.pdbx_seq_one_letter_code
_entity_poly.pdbx_strand_id
1 'polypeptide(L)'
;MSDSTYYLYFGQAMEKGLVMYADIFDHKGPLLFVINYIGILISESYGVWLMGFAFMAVYYWFAFKTASLVIDSKLAVVVNAFNRYE
;
A
#
# COMPACT_ATOMS: atom_id res chain seq x y z
N MET A 1 -12.53 11.78 16.46
CA MET A 1 -12.01 10.50 15.89
C MET A 1 -11.12 10.85 14.71
N SER A 2 -9.98 10.20 14.56
CA SER A 2 -9.15 10.37 13.36
C SER A 2 -9.67 9.48 12.24
N ASP A 3 -9.28 9.80 10.99
CA ASP A 3 -9.57 8.98 9.83
C ASP A 3 -9.08 7.53 10.02
N SER A 4 -7.88 7.35 10.59
CA SER A 4 -7.31 6.03 10.88
C SER A 4 -8.18 5.20 11.83
N THR A 5 -8.76 5.81 12.87
CA THR A 5 -9.68 5.12 13.79
C THR A 5 -10.97 4.71 13.07
N TYR A 6 -11.43 5.49 12.09
CA TYR A 6 -12.61 5.16 11.30
C TYR A 6 -12.38 3.92 10.43
N TYR A 7 -11.24 3.83 9.73
CA TYR A 7 -10.90 2.63 8.94
C TYR A 7 -10.75 1.37 9.81
N LEU A 8 -10.15 1.52 10.99
CA LEU A 8 -10.01 0.43 11.95
C LEU A 8 -11.39 -0.05 12.46
N TYR A 9 -12.29 0.89 12.77
CA TYR A 9 -13.66 0.59 13.17
C TYR A 9 -14.40 -0.21 12.10
N PHE A 10 -14.29 0.19 10.82
CA PHE A 10 -14.89 -0.57 9.71
C PHE A 10 -14.36 -2.01 9.66
N GLY A 11 -13.05 -2.20 9.80
CA GLY A 11 -12.46 -3.54 9.87
C GLY A 11 -13.02 -4.39 11.01
N GLN A 12 -13.14 -3.82 12.21
CA GLN A 12 -13.71 -4.51 13.38
C GLN A 12 -15.21 -4.78 13.22
N ALA A 13 -15.95 -3.86 12.61
CA ALA A 13 -17.38 -4.01 12.37
C ALA A 13 -17.67 -5.13 11.37
N MET A 14 -16.87 -5.21 10.29
CA MET A 14 -16.94 -6.28 9.30
C MET A 14 -16.56 -7.65 9.90
N GLU A 15 -15.60 -7.70 10.82
CA GLU A 15 -15.25 -8.94 11.55
C GLU A 15 -16.41 -9.47 12.39
N LYS A 16 -17.24 -8.56 12.93
CA LYS A 16 -18.50 -8.89 13.61
C LYS A 16 -19.66 -9.23 12.67
N GLY A 17 -19.42 -9.29 11.37
CA GLY A 17 -20.41 -9.69 10.36
C GLY A 17 -21.25 -8.54 9.81
N LEU A 18 -20.94 -7.27 10.11
CA LEU A 18 -21.65 -6.13 9.53
C LEU A 18 -21.24 -5.91 8.08
N VAL A 19 -22.22 -5.72 7.20
CA VAL A 19 -22.01 -5.51 5.78
C VAL A 19 -21.83 -4.03 5.48
N MET A 20 -20.71 -3.68 4.83
CA MET A 20 -20.46 -2.30 4.40
C MET A 20 -21.56 -1.78 3.49
N TYR A 21 -21.93 -0.51 3.68
CA TYR A 21 -22.96 0.24 2.97
C TYR A 21 -24.40 -0.28 3.12
N ALA A 22 -24.60 -1.42 3.81
CA ALA A 22 -25.92 -1.90 4.21
C ALA A 22 -26.16 -1.63 5.70
N ASP A 23 -25.22 -2.04 6.56
CA ASP A 23 -25.32 -1.91 8.02
C ASP A 23 -24.49 -0.75 8.56
N ILE A 24 -23.34 -0.46 7.92
CA ILE A 24 -22.41 0.62 8.28
C ILE A 24 -22.05 1.43 7.04
N PHE A 25 -22.17 2.76 7.09
CA PHE A 25 -22.06 3.63 5.92
C PHE A 25 -20.98 4.70 6.07
N ASP A 26 -20.26 4.98 4.99
CA ASP A 26 -19.36 6.12 4.82
C ASP A 26 -19.40 6.58 3.34
N HIS A 27 -18.93 7.80 3.06
CA HIS A 27 -18.92 8.39 1.71
C HIS A 27 -17.60 8.15 0.96
N LYS A 28 -16.59 7.57 1.62
CA LYS A 28 -15.31 7.17 1.03
C LYS A 28 -15.43 5.83 0.31
N GLY A 29 -14.45 5.53 -0.54
CA GLY A 29 -14.39 4.25 -1.26
C GLY A 29 -14.09 3.05 -0.35
N PRO A 30 -14.52 1.83 -0.73
CA PRO A 30 -14.48 0.64 0.13
C PRO A 30 -13.08 0.06 0.35
N LEU A 31 -12.14 0.35 -0.54
CA LEU A 31 -10.87 -0.37 -0.63
C LEU A 31 -10.10 -0.39 0.70
N LEU A 32 -9.98 0.77 1.36
CA LEU A 32 -9.19 0.87 2.58
C LEU A 32 -9.90 0.22 3.79
N PHE A 33 -11.24 0.15 3.77
CA PHE A 33 -12.01 -0.62 4.75
C PHE A 33 -11.74 -2.12 4.61
N VAL A 34 -11.75 -2.65 3.38
CA VAL A 34 -11.43 -4.06 3.10
C VAL A 34 -10.00 -4.38 3.51
N ILE A 35 -9.03 -3.50 3.23
CA ILE A 35 -7.64 -3.69 3.65
C ILE A 35 -7.52 -3.74 5.18
N ASN A 36 -8.21 -2.85 5.90
CA ASN A 36 -8.21 -2.87 7.36
C ASN A 36 -8.90 -4.12 7.90
N TYR A 37 -9.99 -4.57 7.28
CA TYR A 37 -10.64 -5.83 7.63
C TYR A 37 -9.69 -7.03 7.48
N ILE A 38 -8.96 -7.14 6.37
CA ILE A 38 -7.93 -8.18 6.21
C ILE A 38 -6.85 -8.06 7.31
N GLY A 39 -6.44 -6.85 7.65
CA GLY A 39 -5.55 -6.60 8.77
C GLY A 39 -6.12 -7.13 10.10
N ILE A 40 -7.38 -6.86 10.40
CA ILE A 40 -8.06 -7.37 11.59
C ILE A 40 -8.12 -8.90 11.61
N LEU A 41 -8.38 -9.55 10.47
CA LEU A 41 -8.38 -11.02 10.34
C LEU A 41 -7.00 -11.64 10.65
N ILE A 42 -5.90 -10.93 10.38
CA ILE A 42 -4.55 -11.39 10.72
C ILE A 42 -4.32 -11.26 12.23
N SER A 43 -4.63 -10.09 12.80
CA SER A 43 -4.52 -9.81 14.22
C SER A 43 -5.24 -8.50 14.53
N GLU A 44 -6.12 -8.51 15.54
CA GLU A 44 -6.84 -7.32 15.97
C GLU A 44 -5.90 -6.20 16.45
N SER A 45 -4.79 -6.55 17.13
CA SER A 45 -3.87 -5.57 17.71
C SER A 45 -2.84 -5.02 16.72
N TYR A 46 -2.33 -5.87 15.82
CA TYR A 46 -1.14 -5.52 15.01
C TYR A 46 -1.28 -5.83 13.52
N GLY A 47 -2.35 -6.50 13.08
CA GLY A 47 -2.44 -6.99 11.70
C GLY A 47 -2.54 -5.86 10.66
N VAL A 48 -3.20 -4.76 11.00
CA VAL A 48 -3.20 -3.55 10.15
C VAL A 48 -1.80 -2.95 10.00
N TRP A 49 -0.99 -2.93 11.07
CA TRP A 49 0.40 -2.47 11.03
C TRP A 49 1.27 -3.40 10.17
N LEU A 50 1.11 -4.71 10.33
CA LEU A 50 1.81 -5.70 9.50
C LEU A 50 1.48 -5.52 8.01
N MET A 51 0.21 -5.26 7.70
CA MET A 51 -0.23 -4.98 6.33
C MET A 51 0.42 -3.71 5.78
N GLY A 52 0.53 -2.66 6.60
CA GLY A 52 1.24 -1.42 6.27
C GLY A 52 2.72 -1.66 5.93
N PHE A 53 3.43 -2.45 6.74
CA PHE A 53 4.83 -2.80 6.45
C PHE A 53 4.98 -3.59 5.15
N ALA A 54 4.07 -4.53 4.87
CA ALA A 54 4.09 -5.29 3.63
C ALA A 54 3.90 -4.39 2.39
N PHE A 55 2.92 -3.48 2.42
CA PHE A 55 2.72 -2.51 1.33
C PHE A 55 3.90 -1.55 1.19
N MET A 56 4.50 -1.12 2.29
CA MET A 56 5.69 -0.28 2.26
C MET A 56 6.88 -1.00 1.59
N ALA A 57 7.08 -2.29 1.89
CA ALA A 57 8.09 -3.10 1.24
C ALA A 57 7.85 -3.24 -0.27
N VAL A 58 6.60 -3.52 -0.68
CA VAL A 58 6.21 -3.60 -2.10
C VAL A 58 6.43 -2.26 -2.81
N TYR A 59 6.03 -1.16 -2.18
CA TYR A 59 6.25 0.18 -2.70
C TYR A 59 7.73 0.47 -2.97
N TYR A 60 8.60 0.20 -1.99
CA TYR A 60 10.04 0.43 -2.16
C TYR A 60 10.66 -0.47 -3.23
N TRP A 61 10.19 -1.71 -3.36
CA TRP A 61 10.65 -2.59 -4.43
C TRP A 61 10.32 -2.02 -5.82
N PHE A 62 9.09 -1.56 -6.03
CA PHE A 62 8.71 -0.91 -7.29
C PHE A 62 9.43 0.43 -7.50
N ALA A 63 9.55 1.26 -6.47
CA ALA A 63 10.27 2.53 -6.53
C ALA A 63 11.74 2.34 -6.91
N PHE A 64 12.40 1.30 -6.40
CA PHE A 64 13.76 0.95 -6.79
C PHE A 64 13.84 0.53 -8.26
N LYS A 65 12.91 -0.31 -8.72
CA LYS A 65 12.87 -0.77 -10.13
C LYS A 65 12.58 0.36 -11.10
N THR A 66 11.72 1.32 -10.75
CA THR A 66 11.47 2.48 -11.62
C THR A 66 12.66 3.44 -11.62
N ALA A 67 13.30 3.67 -10.46
CA ALA A 67 14.51 4.47 -10.38
C ALA A 67 15.65 3.86 -11.21
N SER A 68 15.83 2.54 -11.17
CA SER A 68 16.88 1.86 -11.94
C SER A 68 16.66 2.02 -13.46
N LEU A 69 15.42 1.96 -13.96
CA LEU A 69 15.16 2.20 -15.39
C LEU A 69 15.59 3.60 -15.86
N VAL A 70 15.38 4.62 -15.01
CA VAL A 70 15.78 5.99 -15.33
C VAL A 70 17.30 6.16 -15.22
N ILE A 71 17.92 5.59 -14.18
CA ILE A 71 19.37 5.68 -13.97
C ILE A 71 20.13 4.89 -15.04
N ASP A 72 19.70 3.67 -15.38
CA ASP A 72 20.28 2.86 -16.44
C ASP A 72 20.22 3.60 -17.77
N SER A 73 19.15 4.34 -18.06
CA SER A 73 19.09 5.17 -19.28
C SER A 73 20.15 6.28 -19.28
N LYS A 74 20.42 6.94 -18.15
CA LYS A 74 21.43 7.99 -18.04
C LYS A 74 22.86 7.44 -18.04
N LEU A 75 23.13 6.34 -17.32
CA LEU A 75 24.42 5.65 -17.34
C LEU A 75 24.69 5.04 -18.71
N ALA A 76 23.69 4.50 -19.40
CA ALA A 76 23.83 4.02 -20.78
C ALA A 76 24.15 5.17 -21.75
N VAL A 77 23.60 6.37 -21.58
CA VAL A 77 24.02 7.54 -22.37
C VAL A 77 25.47 7.91 -22.08
N VAL A 78 25.90 7.92 -20.81
CA VAL A 78 27.31 8.23 -20.45
C VAL A 78 28.27 7.17 -21.00
N VAL A 79 27.96 5.88 -20.85
CA VAL A 79 28.75 4.77 -21.37
C VAL A 79 28.79 4.76 -22.90
N ASN A 80 27.66 4.99 -23.58
CA ASN A 80 27.63 5.10 -25.04
C ASN A 80 28.32 6.37 -25.55
N ALA A 81 28.26 7.49 -24.80
CA ALA A 81 29.02 8.68 -25.15
C ALA A 81 30.51 8.42 -25.01
N PHE A 82 30.96 7.75 -23.93
CA PHE A 82 32.36 7.41 -23.71
C PHE A 82 32.90 6.45 -24.78
N ASN A 83 32.15 5.40 -25.14
CA ASN A 83 32.51 4.44 -26.19
C ASN A 83 32.51 5.01 -27.62
N ARG A 84 32.08 6.27 -27.83
CA ARG A 84 32.03 6.90 -29.16
C ARG A 84 33.26 7.77 -29.46
N TYR A 85 34.16 7.90 -28.50
CA TYR A 85 35.41 8.66 -28.60
C TYR A 85 36.67 7.76 -28.61
N GLU A 86 36.49 6.44 -28.62
CA GLU A 86 37.50 5.44 -29.00
C GLU A 86 37.23 4.93 -30.42
#